data_AF-D5BNB8-F1
#
_entry.id   AF-D5BNB8-F1
#
_cell.length_a   1.000
_cell.length_b   1.000
_cell.length_c   1.000
_cell.angle_alpha   90.00
_cell.angle_beta   90.00
_cell.angle_gamma   90.00
#
_symmetry.space_group_name_H-M   'P 1'
#
loop_
_entity.id
_entity.type
_entity.pdbx_description
1 polymer ?
#
loop_
_entity_poly.entity_id
_entity_poly.type
_entity_poly.pdbx_seq_one_letter_code
_entity_poly.pdbx_strand_id
1 'polypeptide(L)'
;MEFQIMVASNVIAEYLDLVRSLDNLNNHLGISHLTASETAILLAIAYNELSSGANTSLADLTLSKTDIRLIPRATLFRCLRTLTEKSLIKHVGNKRSGQYCLG
;
A
#
# COMPACT_ATOMS: atom_id res chain seq x y z
N MET A 1 -33.93 14.50 -18.78
CA MET A 1 -33.05 15.23 -17.83
C MET A 1 -33.17 14.62 -16.44
N GLU A 2 -34.37 14.47 -15.87
CA GLU A 2 -34.57 13.82 -14.55
C GLU A 2 -34.06 12.37 -14.47
N PHE A 3 -34.22 11.57 -15.53
CA PHE A 3 -33.74 10.18 -15.57
C PHE A 3 -32.21 10.06 -15.49
N GLN A 4 -31.46 10.98 -16.11
CA GLN A 4 -29.99 11.02 -16.02
C GLN A 4 -29.51 11.46 -14.63
N ILE A 5 -30.25 12.35 -13.97
CA ILE A 5 -29.97 12.78 -12.59
C ILE A 5 -30.17 11.62 -11.61
N MET A 6 -31.23 10.82 -11.79
CA MET A 6 -31.52 9.66 -10.92
C MET A 6 -30.49 8.53 -11.10
N VAL A 7 -30.06 8.25 -12.34
CA VAL A 7 -28.98 7.27 -12.61
C VAL A 7 -27.65 7.74 -12.02
N ALA A 8 -27.32 9.03 -12.15
CA ALA A 8 -26.13 9.59 -11.51
C ALA A 8 -26.19 9.48 -9.98
N SER A 9 -27.37 9.70 -9.38
CA SER A 9 -27.57 9.58 -7.93
C SER A 9 -27.32 8.16 -7.41
N ASN A 10 -27.77 7.13 -8.14
CA ASN A 10 -27.56 5.74 -7.73
C ASN A 10 -26.08 5.33 -7.85
N VAL A 11 -25.41 5.70 -8.95
CA VAL A 11 -23.98 5.41 -9.14
C VAL A 11 -23.12 6.14 -8.09
N ILE A 12 -23.49 7.37 -7.70
CA ILE A 12 -22.82 8.10 -6.62
C ILE A 12 -23.03 7.40 -5.27
N ALA A 13 -24.23 6.89 -4.99
CA ALA A 13 -24.50 6.14 -3.77
C ALA A 13 -23.66 4.84 -3.70
N GLU A 14 -23.60 4.08 -4.79
CA GLU A 14 -22.75 2.87 -4.89
C GLU A 14 -21.27 3.20 -4.69
N TYR A 15 -20.79 4.28 -5.30
CA TYR A 15 -19.41 4.75 -5.09
C TYR A 15 -19.15 5.12 -3.63
N LEU A 16 -20.09 5.78 -2.97
CA LEU A 16 -19.97 6.18 -1.57
C LEU A 16 -19.93 4.98 -0.63
N ASP A 17 -20.73 3.94 -0.90
CA ASP A 17 -20.69 2.69 -0.15
C ASP A 17 -19.39 1.90 -0.37
N LEU A 18 -18.83 1.93 -1.58
CA LEU A 18 -17.49 1.38 -1.86
C LEU A 18 -16.40 2.11 -1.09
N VAL A 19 -16.42 3.45 -1.07
CA VAL A 19 -15.44 4.26 -0.32
C VAL A 19 -15.53 3.94 1.18
N ARG A 20 -16.73 3.86 1.74
CA ARG A 20 -16.93 3.48 3.15
C ARG A 20 -16.42 2.08 3.46
N SER A 21 -16.67 1.13 2.56
CA SER A 21 -16.21 -0.25 2.72
C SER A 21 -14.68 -0.33 2.68
N LEU A 22 -14.05 0.43 1.77
CA LEU A 22 -12.61 0.55 1.68
C LEU A 22 -12.01 1.19 2.95
N ASP A 23 -12.62 2.28 3.44
CA ASP A 23 -12.16 2.95 4.67
C ASP A 23 -12.24 2.04 5.89
N ASN A 24 -13.33 1.27 6.02
CA ASN A 24 -13.46 0.27 7.08
C ASN A 24 -12.35 -0.79 6.97
N LEU A 25 -12.11 -1.32 5.77
CA LEU A 25 -11.05 -2.29 5.53
C LEU A 25 -9.67 -1.70 5.84
N ASN A 26 -9.42 -0.45 5.46
CA ASN A 26 -8.19 0.27 5.77
C ASN A 26 -8.00 0.45 7.28
N ASN A 27 -9.07 0.75 8.02
CA ASN A 27 -9.04 0.84 9.48
C ASN A 27 -8.77 -0.53 10.13
N HIS A 28 -9.42 -1.60 9.64
CA HIS A 28 -9.19 -2.96 10.12
C HIS A 28 -7.75 -3.43 9.89
N LEU A 29 -7.14 -3.06 8.77
CA LEU A 29 -5.75 -3.36 8.44
C LEU A 29 -4.76 -2.39 9.10
N GLY A 30 -5.22 -1.34 9.80
CA GLY A 30 -4.35 -0.32 10.40
C GLY A 30 -3.62 0.57 9.38
N ILE A 31 -4.10 0.63 8.14
CA ILE A 31 -3.49 1.37 7.02
C ILE A 31 -4.20 2.68 6.68
N SER A 32 -5.26 3.05 7.39
CA SER A 32 -6.06 4.26 7.14
C SER A 32 -5.29 5.58 7.22
N HIS A 33 -4.15 5.60 7.89
CA HIS A 33 -3.29 6.78 8.02
C HIS A 33 -2.00 6.70 7.19
N LEU A 34 -1.92 5.78 6.23
CA LEU A 34 -0.77 5.70 5.34
C LEU A 34 -0.82 6.79 4.28
N THR A 35 0.33 7.41 4.04
CA THR A 35 0.54 8.27 2.87
C THR A 35 0.49 7.44 1.59
N ALA A 36 0.21 8.09 0.46
CA ALA A 36 0.21 7.42 -0.85
C ALA A 36 1.51 6.63 -1.12
N SER A 37 2.66 7.17 -0.70
CA SER A 37 3.96 6.50 -0.80
C SER A 37 4.07 5.26 0.09
N GLU A 38 3.57 5.31 1.33
CA GLU A 38 3.57 4.17 2.24
C GLU A 38 2.64 3.07 1.74
N THR A 39 1.45 3.41 1.27
CA THR A 39 0.50 2.46 0.67
C THR A 39 1.11 1.80 -0.56
N ALA A 40 1.75 2.56 -1.45
CA ALA A 40 2.40 2.00 -2.63
C ALA A 40 3.51 1.00 -2.27
N ILE A 41 4.36 1.33 -1.28
CA ILE A 41 5.44 0.45 -0.82
C ILE A 41 4.86 -0.82 -0.18
N LEU A 42 3.86 -0.68 0.69
CA LEU A 42 3.21 -1.82 1.34
C LEU A 42 2.60 -2.78 0.31
N LEU A 43 1.84 -2.25 -0.66
CA LEU A 43 1.22 -3.06 -1.71
C LEU A 43 2.25 -3.76 -2.59
N ALA A 44 3.39 -3.14 -2.88
CA ALA A 44 4.45 -3.79 -3.65
C ALA A 44 5.14 -4.91 -2.87
N ILE A 45 5.38 -4.74 -1.56
CA ILE A 45 5.90 -5.81 -0.70
C ILE A 45 4.91 -6.97 -0.67
N ALA A 46 3.63 -6.67 -0.42
CA ALA A 46 2.57 -7.68 -0.40
C ALA A 46 2.47 -8.44 -1.72
N TYR A 47 2.50 -7.72 -2.85
CA TYR A 47 2.41 -8.32 -4.17
C TYR A 47 3.59 -9.25 -4.48
N ASN A 48 4.81 -8.82 -4.17
CA ASN A 48 6.00 -9.63 -4.38
C ASN A 48 6.01 -10.88 -3.49
N GLU A 49 5.62 -10.74 -2.23
CA GLU A 49 5.50 -11.87 -1.30
C GLU A 49 4.44 -12.87 -1.76
N LEU A 50 3.25 -12.40 -2.17
CA LEU A 50 2.18 -13.25 -2.70
C LEU A 50 2.53 -13.92 -4.03
N SER A 51 3.29 -13.23 -4.90
CA SER A 51 3.60 -13.72 -6.25
C SER A 51 4.81 -14.66 -6.27
N SER A 52 5.82 -14.39 -5.43
CA SER A 52 7.10 -15.11 -5.44
C SER A 52 7.33 -15.98 -4.21
N GLY A 53 6.54 -15.82 -3.13
CA GLY A 53 6.81 -16.46 -1.83
C GLY A 53 8.12 -16.03 -1.19
N ALA A 54 8.73 -14.94 -1.67
CA ALA A 54 10.05 -14.47 -1.26
C ALA A 54 9.97 -13.09 -0.60
N ASN A 55 10.90 -12.83 0.32
CA ASN A 55 11.04 -11.51 0.93
C ASN A 55 11.40 -10.48 -0.13
N THR A 56 10.82 -9.30 -0.03
CA THR A 56 11.05 -8.22 -0.97
C THR A 56 12.33 -7.48 -0.62
N SER A 57 13.33 -7.46 -1.51
CA SER A 57 14.52 -6.64 -1.32
C SER A 57 14.28 -5.18 -1.75
N LEU A 58 15.11 -4.27 -1.24
CA LEU A 58 15.15 -2.88 -1.72
C LEU A 58 15.36 -2.77 -3.23
N ALA A 59 16.16 -3.68 -3.81
CA ALA A 59 16.38 -3.72 -5.25
C ALA A 59 15.07 -4.04 -6.00
N ASP A 60 14.31 -5.02 -5.51
CA ASP A 60 13.02 -5.42 -6.09
C ASP A 60 11.98 -4.30 -6.02
N LEU A 61 11.96 -3.52 -4.93
CA LEU A 61 11.10 -2.33 -4.81
C LEU A 61 11.46 -1.25 -5.83
N THR A 62 12.75 -1.03 -6.09
CA THR A 62 13.19 -0.04 -7.08
C THR A 62 13.07 -0.50 -8.53
N LEU A 63 12.92 -1.81 -8.76
CA LEU A 63 12.74 -2.42 -10.07
C LEU A 63 11.26 -2.68 -10.41
N SER A 64 10.36 -2.62 -9.42
CA SER A 64 8.94 -2.91 -9.61
C SER A 64 8.30 -1.97 -10.65
N LYS A 65 7.26 -2.43 -11.34
CA LYS A 65 6.50 -1.63 -12.33
C LYS A 65 5.59 -0.57 -11.68
N THR A 66 5.56 -0.46 -10.37
CA THR A 66 4.79 0.57 -9.66
C THR A 66 5.54 1.89 -9.57
N ASP A 67 4.82 2.99 -9.28
CA ASP A 67 5.35 4.36 -9.16
C ASP A 67 6.40 4.57 -8.04
N ILE A 68 6.84 3.50 -7.39
CA ILE A 68 7.85 3.49 -6.34
C ILE A 68 9.19 4.03 -6.83
N ARG A 69 9.50 3.90 -8.13
CA ARG A 69 10.73 4.45 -8.73
C ARG A 69 10.83 5.97 -8.66
N LEU A 70 9.69 6.66 -8.58
CA LEU A 70 9.61 8.11 -8.48
C LEU A 70 9.79 8.59 -7.03
N ILE A 71 9.73 7.69 -6.05
CA ILE A 71 9.89 8.03 -4.64
C ILE A 71 11.38 8.28 -4.35
N PRO A 72 11.76 9.46 -3.83
CA PRO A 72 13.14 9.73 -3.43
C PRO A 72 13.62 8.70 -2.40
N ARG A 73 14.89 8.28 -2.49
CA ARG A 73 15.46 7.27 -1.57
C ARG A 73 15.25 7.62 -0.10
N ALA A 74 15.44 8.88 0.28
CA ALA A 74 15.23 9.35 1.66
C ALA A 74 13.78 9.13 2.13
N THR A 75 12.80 9.41 1.26
CA THR A 75 11.39 9.17 1.52
C THR A 75 11.10 7.67 1.61
N LEU A 76 11.66 6.86 0.72
CA LEU A 76 11.49 5.41 0.72
C LEU A 76 11.98 4.78 2.05
N PHE A 77 13.17 5.14 2.51
CA PHE A 77 13.68 4.66 3.80
C PHE A 77 12.83 5.14 4.98
N ARG A 78 12.35 6.38 4.94
CA ARG A 78 11.42 6.90 5.95
C ARG A 78 10.13 6.08 5.99
N CYS A 79 9.51 5.83 4.84
CA CYS A 79 8.28 5.04 4.73
C CYS A 79 8.48 3.61 5.21
N LEU A 80 9.58 2.93 4.81
CA LEU A 80 9.89 1.58 5.30
C LEU A 80 10.03 1.54 6.82
N ARG A 81 10.70 2.55 7.40
CA ARG A 81 10.80 2.68 8.85
C ARG A 81 9.43 2.88 9.50
N THR A 82 8.61 3.82 9.02
CA THR A 82 7.27 4.05 9.56
C THR A 82 6.39 2.79 9.46
N LEU A 83 6.42 2.09 8.32
CA LEU A 83 5.66 0.85 8.12
C LEU A 83 6.12 -0.26 9.07
N THR A 84 7.43 -0.32 9.36
CA THR A 84 7.99 -1.26 10.36
C THR A 84 7.55 -0.89 11.78
N GLU A 85 7.60 0.40 12.15
CA GLU A 85 7.13 0.90 13.44
C GLU A 85 5.63 0.66 13.64
N LYS A 86 4.83 0.72 12.57
CA LYS A 86 3.40 0.37 12.55
C LYS A 86 3.13 -1.13 12.54
N SER A 87 4.17 -1.98 12.56
CA SER A 87 4.06 -3.45 12.49
C SER A 87 3.36 -3.98 11.24
N LEU A 88 3.30 -3.21 10.15
CA LEU A 88 2.70 -3.62 8.87
C LEU A 88 3.67 -4.42 8.01
N ILE A 89 4.97 -4.16 8.18
CA ILE A 89 6.05 -4.91 7.54
C ILE A 89 7.11 -5.24 8.59
N LYS A 90 7.91 -6.27 8.32
CA LYS A 90 9.07 -6.65 9.13
C LYS A 90 10.32 -6.68 8.27
N HIS A 91 11.41 -6.16 8.82
CA HIS A 91 12.73 -6.32 8.21
C HIS A 91 13.23 -7.76 8.46
N VAL A 92 13.53 -8.48 7.39
CA VAL A 92 13.98 -9.87 7.45
C VAL A 92 15.47 -9.95 7.20
N GLY A 93 16.21 -10.56 8.14
CA GLY A 93 17.64 -10.83 8.04
C GLY A 93 18.54 -9.87 8.81
N ASN A 94 19.86 -10.05 8.64
CA ASN A 94 20.89 -9.22 9.28
C ASN A 94 20.79 -7.75 8.84
N LYS A 95 21.35 -6.80 9.62
CA LYS A 95 21.34 -5.33 9.40
C LYS A 95 21.64 -4.81 7.98
N ARG A 96 22.09 -5.66 7.04
CA ARG A 96 22.44 -5.33 5.65
C ARG A 96 21.62 -6.07 4.57
N SER A 97 20.71 -6.99 4.92
CA SER A 97 19.93 -7.73 3.92
C SER A 97 19.00 -6.81 3.13
N GLY A 98 18.45 -5.76 3.75
CA GLY A 98 17.54 -4.82 3.10
C GLY A 98 16.29 -5.51 2.56
N GLN A 99 15.88 -6.60 3.21
CA GLN A 99 14.73 -7.42 2.84
C GLN A 99 13.57 -7.16 3.81
N TYR A 100 12.36 -7.16 3.27
CA TYR A 100 11.14 -6.89 4.01
C TYR A 100 10.06 -7.92 3.65
N CYS A 101 9.28 -8.34 4.64
CA CYS A 101 8.07 -9.14 4.48
C CYS A 101 6.90 -8.46 5.19
N LEU A 102 5.69 -8.96 4.97
CA LEU A 102 4.51 -8.57 5.73
C LEU A 102 4.66 -8.92 7.22
N GLY A 103 4.12 -8.04 8.07
CA GLY A 103 4.20 -8.12 9.54
C GLY A 103 3.16 -9.04 10.16
#